data_AF-A0A388QTX8-F1
#
_entry.id   AF-A0A388QTX8-F1
#
_cell.length_a   1.000
_cell.length_b   1.000
_cell.length_c   1.000
_cell.angle_alpha   90.00
_cell.angle_beta   90.00
_cell.angle_gamma   90.00
#
_symmetry.space_group_name_H-M   'P 1'
#
loop_
_entity.id
_entity.type
_entity.pdbx_description
1 polymer ?
#
loop_
_entity_poly.entity_id
_entity_poly.type
_entity_poly.pdbx_seq_one_letter_code
_entity_poly.pdbx_strand_id
1 'polypeptide(L)'
;MSEAVLDPKTLAVETERYHHFITLALWLAAITGVEIVLIFLPVAPVVILTVLSLLSAIKFFAVILWFMHLIYDARLLFWLFFAGLALAFATFAAMIILFSVDRIDTKWFA
;
A
#
# COMPACT_ATOMS: atom_id res chain seq x y z
N MET A 1 -8.79 25.69 -33.42
CA MET A 1 -7.64 25.68 -32.49
C MET A 1 -7.93 26.77 -31.46
N SER A 2 -8.62 26.40 -30.37
CA SER A 2 -9.10 27.36 -29.37
C SER A 2 -7.93 27.79 -28.50
N GLU A 3 -7.66 29.09 -28.43
CA GLU A 3 -6.73 29.66 -27.47
C GLU A 3 -7.09 29.18 -26.06
N ALA A 4 -6.11 28.57 -25.41
CA ALA A 4 -6.13 28.27 -24.00
C ALA A 4 -6.07 29.61 -23.24
N VAL A 5 -7.23 30.22 -23.02
CA VAL A 5 -7.37 31.30 -22.04
C VAL A 5 -7.17 30.66 -20.67
N LEU A 6 -5.92 30.66 -20.20
CA LEU A 6 -5.59 30.20 -18.85
C LEU A 6 -6.11 31.24 -17.86
N ASP A 7 -7.31 30.99 -17.33
CA ASP A 7 -7.90 31.82 -16.29
C ASP A 7 -7.06 31.68 -15.00
N PRO A 8 -6.52 32.76 -14.42
CA PRO A 8 -5.74 32.70 -13.18
C PRO A 8 -6.46 31.99 -12.03
N LYS A 9 -7.80 31.92 -12.06
CA LYS A 9 -8.59 31.19 -11.05
C LYS A 9 -8.52 29.66 -11.20
N THR A 10 -8.43 29.11 -12.41
CA THR A 10 -8.34 27.64 -12.60
C THR A 10 -6.96 27.13 -12.23
N LEU A 11 -5.92 27.91 -12.51
CA LEU A 11 -4.53 27.60 -12.14
C LEU A 11 -4.35 27.51 -10.63
N ALA A 12 -4.98 28.41 -9.87
CA ALA A 12 -4.89 28.39 -8.40
C ALA A 12 -5.48 27.09 -7.80
N VAL A 13 -6.60 26.60 -8.33
CA VAL A 13 -7.28 25.38 -7.87
C VAL A 13 -6.49 24.12 -8.22
N GLU A 14 -5.90 24.06 -9.41
CA GLU A 14 -5.01 22.95 -9.79
C GLU A 14 -3.77 22.90 -8.89
N THR A 15 -3.14 24.04 -8.62
CA THR A 15 -1.90 24.12 -7.83
C THR A 15 -2.11 23.64 -6.39
N GLU A 16 -3.22 24.00 -5.73
CA GLU A 16 -3.61 23.51 -4.39
C GLU A 16 -3.69 21.97 -4.35
N ARG A 17 -4.31 21.37 -5.37
CA ARG A 17 -4.51 19.92 -5.43
C ARG A 17 -3.18 19.18 -5.63
N TYR A 18 -2.25 19.73 -6.42
CA TYR A 18 -0.90 19.18 -6.59
C TYR A 18 -0.08 19.22 -5.30
N HIS A 19 -0.19 20.30 -4.51
CA HIS A 19 0.56 20.43 -3.25
C HIS A 19 0.20 19.34 -2.25
N HIS A 20 -1.08 18.94 -2.16
CA HIS A 20 -1.50 17.85 -1.28
C HIS A 20 -0.86 16.50 -1.68
N PHE A 21 -0.85 16.15 -2.96
CA PHE A 21 -0.24 14.90 -3.43
C PHE A 21 1.27 14.88 -3.26
N ILE A 22 1.93 16.00 -3.55
CA ILE A 22 3.38 16.14 -3.40
C ILE A 22 3.77 16.03 -1.91
N THR A 23 3.01 16.66 -1.01
CA THR A 23 3.27 16.59 0.44
C THR A 23 3.16 15.16 0.96
N LEU A 24 2.12 14.43 0.54
CA LEU A 24 1.97 13.01 0.90
C LEU A 24 3.11 12.16 0.33
N ALA A 25 3.51 12.39 -0.92
CA ALA A 25 4.62 11.65 -1.55
C ALA A 25 5.92 11.87 -0.79
N LEU A 26 6.19 13.11 -0.38
CA LEU A 26 7.37 13.46 0.40
C LEU A 26 7.39 12.76 1.77
N TRP A 27 6.24 12.69 2.44
CA TRP A 27 6.09 11.95 3.69
C TRP A 27 6.33 10.45 3.52
N LEU A 28 5.77 9.83 2.48
CA LEU A 28 6.05 8.42 2.20
C LEU A 28 7.53 8.18 1.91
N ALA A 29 8.17 9.05 1.14
CA ALA A 29 9.59 8.97 0.84
C ALA A 29 10.44 9.09 2.13
N ALA A 30 10.09 10.01 3.02
CA ALA A 30 10.75 10.17 4.32
C ALA A 30 10.61 8.90 5.18
N ILE A 31 9.40 8.31 5.26
CA ILE A 31 9.16 7.05 5.97
C ILE A 31 10.02 5.92 5.41
N THR A 32 10.14 5.80 4.07
CA THR A 32 11.00 4.79 3.45
C THR A 32 12.49 5.03 3.75
N GLY A 33 12.93 6.28 3.82
CA GLY A 33 14.30 6.60 4.25
C GLY A 33 14.55 6.15 5.70
N VAL A 34 13.59 6.36 6.59
CA VAL A 34 13.66 5.90 7.99
C VAL A 34 13.71 4.38 8.08
N GLU A 35 12.92 3.65 7.29
CA GLU A 35 12.97 2.18 7.29
C GLU A 35 14.34 1.63 6.90
N ILE A 36 14.96 2.20 5.88
CA ILE A 36 16.31 1.82 5.46
C ILE A 36 17.28 1.96 6.63
N VAL A 37 17.24 3.08 7.34
CA VAL A 37 18.08 3.32 8.52
C VAL A 37 17.75 2.33 9.65
N LEU A 38 16.47 2.04 9.87
CA LEU A 38 16.01 1.12 10.92
C LEU A 38 16.56 -0.31 10.73
N ILE A 39 16.69 -0.77 9.49
CA ILE A 39 17.23 -2.10 9.16
C ILE A 39 18.70 -2.24 9.57
N PHE A 40 19.48 -1.16 9.54
CA PHE A 40 20.90 -1.18 9.93
C PHE A 40 21.13 -1.09 11.43
N LEU A 41 20.09 -0.82 12.22
CA LEU A 41 20.20 -0.66 13.66
C LEU A 41 20.26 -2.04 14.34
N PRO A 42 21.15 -2.28 15.33
CA PRO A 42 21.28 -3.57 16.01
C PRO A 42 20.17 -3.78 17.05
N VAL A 43 18.92 -3.85 16.58
CA VAL A 43 17.71 -4.11 17.39
C VAL A 43 17.30 -5.58 17.28
N ALA A 44 16.43 -6.04 18.18
CA ALA A 44 15.91 -7.39 18.14
C ALA A 44 15.19 -7.66 16.79
N PRO A 45 15.48 -8.78 16.08
CA PRO A 45 14.91 -9.06 14.76
C PRO A 45 13.38 -9.09 14.73
N VAL A 46 12.76 -9.54 15.81
CA VAL A 46 11.29 -9.57 15.95
C VAL A 46 10.71 -8.15 15.94
N VAL A 47 11.37 -7.20 16.60
CA VAL A 47 10.93 -5.80 16.64
C VAL A 47 11.08 -5.14 15.27
N ILE A 48 12.19 -5.44 14.57
CA ILE A 48 12.40 -4.95 13.20
C ILE A 48 11.32 -5.48 12.25
N LEU A 49 11.03 -6.79 12.30
CA LEU A 49 10.01 -7.42 11.46
C LEU A 49 8.61 -6.83 11.70
N THR A 50 8.21 -6.63 12.96
CA THR A 50 6.89 -6.07 13.27
C THR A 50 6.77 -4.62 12.83
N VAL A 51 7.79 -3.79 13.08
CA VAL A 51 7.80 -2.38 12.68
C VAL A 51 7.81 -2.23 11.16
N LEU A 52 8.67 -2.97 10.44
CA LEU A 52 8.72 -2.91 8.98
C LEU A 52 7.43 -3.41 8.33
N SER A 53 6.82 -4.46 8.88
CA SER A 53 5.53 -4.97 8.43
C SER A 53 4.41 -3.93 8.63
N LEU A 54 4.37 -3.29 9.80
CA LEU A 54 3.40 -2.24 10.10
C LEU A 54 3.59 -1.00 9.21
N LEU A 55 4.82 -0.52 9.05
CA LEU A 55 5.13 0.63 8.19
C LEU A 55 4.77 0.33 6.73
N SER A 56 5.04 -0.87 6.25
CA SER A 56 4.67 -1.32 4.90
C SER A 56 3.15 -1.34 4.71
N ALA A 57 2.39 -1.86 5.69
CA ALA A 57 0.94 -1.83 5.65
C ALA A 57 0.40 -0.40 5.61
N ILE A 58 0.89 0.49 6.47
CA ILE A 58 0.47 1.91 6.51
C ILE A 58 0.74 2.59 5.16
N LYS A 59 1.93 2.40 4.57
CA LYS A 59 2.26 2.96 3.26
C LYS A 59 1.34 2.43 2.16
N PHE A 60 1.06 1.12 2.17
CA PHE A 60 0.13 0.53 1.23
C PHE A 60 -1.25 1.20 1.30
N PHE A 61 -1.82 1.35 2.51
CA PHE A 61 -3.10 2.04 2.69
C PHE A 61 -3.05 3.51 2.29
N ALA A 62 -1.96 4.23 2.60
CA ALA A 62 -1.78 5.62 2.20
C ALA A 62 -1.78 5.78 0.67
N VAL A 63 -1.11 4.87 -0.06
CA VAL A 63 -1.09 4.87 -1.53
C VAL A 63 -2.46 4.60 -2.11
N ILE A 64 -3.15 3.55 -1.67
CA ILE A 64 -4.45 3.20 -2.27
C ILE A 64 -5.52 4.24 -1.96
N LEU A 65 -5.55 4.80 -0.75
CA LEU A 65 -6.61 5.74 -0.36
C LEU A 65 -6.41 7.12 -1.02
N TRP A 66 -5.19 7.64 -1.06
CA TRP A 66 -4.90 8.98 -1.58
C TRP A 66 -4.39 8.99 -3.02
N PHE A 67 -3.35 8.21 -3.35
CA PHE A 67 -2.74 8.25 -4.70
C PHE A 67 -3.61 7.56 -5.75
N MET A 68 -4.29 6.46 -5.40
CA MET A 68 -5.32 5.87 -6.25
C MET A 68 -6.69 6.53 -6.09
N HIS A 69 -6.77 7.62 -5.33
CA HIS A 69 -7.98 8.43 -5.14
C HIS A 69 -9.21 7.65 -4.65
N LEU A 70 -9.03 6.47 -4.06
CA LEU A 70 -10.13 5.57 -3.67
C LEU A 70 -11.10 6.23 -2.68
N ILE A 71 -10.64 7.22 -1.91
CA ILE A 71 -11.48 7.99 -0.99
C ILE A 71 -12.37 9.04 -1.70
N TYR A 72 -12.00 9.46 -2.90
CA TYR A 72 -12.72 10.44 -3.72
C TYR A 72 -13.52 9.81 -4.86
N ASP A 73 -13.34 8.50 -5.09
CA ASP A 73 -13.97 7.77 -6.19
C ASP A 73 -15.31 7.12 -5.78
N ALA A 74 -16.01 6.53 -6.75
CA ALA A 74 -17.28 5.87 -6.52
C ALA A 74 -17.14 4.66 -5.58
N ARG A 75 -18.13 4.46 -4.69
CA ARG A 75 -18.18 3.33 -3.74
C ARG A 75 -18.00 1.95 -4.39
N LEU A 76 -18.36 1.79 -5.67
CA LEU A 76 -18.17 0.55 -6.41
C LEU A 76 -16.69 0.18 -6.55
N LEU A 77 -15.82 1.14 -6.89
CA LEU A 77 -14.39 0.91 -7.07
C LEU A 77 -13.72 0.57 -5.74
N PHE A 78 -14.18 1.19 -4.65
CA PHE A 78 -13.75 0.83 -3.29
C PHE A 78 -14.05 -0.65 -2.96
N TRP A 79 -15.28 -1.11 -3.19
CA TRP A 79 -15.67 -2.50 -2.92
C TRP A 79 -14.97 -3.49 -3.85
N LEU A 80 -14.78 -3.16 -5.12
CA LEU A 80 -14.08 -4.01 -6.09
C LEU A 80 -12.60 -4.21 -5.68
N PHE A 81 -11.92 -3.15 -5.26
CA PHE A 81 -10.55 -3.23 -4.76
C PHE A 81 -10.44 -4.14 -3.52
N PHE A 82 -11.32 -3.93 -2.53
CA PHE A 82 -11.33 -4.73 -1.31
C PHE A 82 -11.69 -6.19 -1.57
N ALA A 83 -12.59 -6.48 -2.52
CA ALA A 83 -12.88 -7.84 -2.96
C ALA A 83 -11.65 -8.52 -3.57
N GLY A 84 -10.88 -7.80 -4.40
CA GLY A 84 -9.61 -8.29 -4.94
C GLY A 84 -8.56 -8.55 -3.86
N LEU A 85 -8.44 -7.63 -2.89
CA LEU A 85 -7.53 -7.78 -1.75
C LEU A 85 -7.91 -9.00 -0.89
N ALA A 86 -9.20 -9.17 -0.58
CA ALA A 86 -9.72 -10.31 0.15
C ALA A 86 -9.46 -11.62 -0.59
N LEU A 87 -9.67 -11.64 -1.92
CA LEU A 87 -9.40 -12.80 -2.75
C LEU A 87 -7.90 -13.17 -2.74
N ALA A 88 -7.00 -12.19 -2.83
CA ALA A 88 -5.56 -12.42 -2.78
C ALA A 88 -5.12 -13.01 -1.43
N PHE A 89 -5.64 -12.49 -0.31
CA PHE A 89 -5.37 -13.07 1.01
C PHE A 89 -5.97 -14.47 1.15
N ALA A 90 -7.17 -14.70 0.62
CA ALA A 90 -7.83 -15.99 0.66
C ALA A 90 -7.05 -17.07 -0.12
N THR A 91 -6.59 -16.75 -1.33
CA THR A 91 -5.79 -17.69 -2.14
C THR A 91 -4.42 -17.94 -1.53
N PHE A 92 -3.77 -16.91 -0.98
CA PHE A 92 -2.51 -17.07 -0.24
C PHE A 92 -2.68 -17.96 1.00
N ALA A 93 -3.73 -17.72 1.80
CA ALA A 93 -4.04 -18.55 2.96
C ALA A 93 -4.39 -20.00 2.56
N ALA A 94 -5.18 -20.18 1.50
CA ALA A 94 -5.49 -21.49 0.95
C ALA A 94 -4.23 -22.24 0.50
N MET A 95 -3.27 -21.55 -0.11
CA MET A 95 -1.99 -22.12 -0.50
C MET A 95 -1.17 -22.58 0.71
N ILE A 96 -1.08 -21.77 1.77
CA ILE A 96 -0.40 -22.16 3.03
C ILE A 96 -1.07 -23.41 3.63
N ILE A 97 -2.41 -23.45 3.67
CA ILE A 97 -3.16 -24.60 4.19
C ILE A 97 -2.89 -25.85 3.35
N LEU A 98 -2.87 -25.71 2.02
CA LEU A 98 -2.64 -26.81 1.09
C LEU A 98 -1.26 -27.45 1.27
N PHE A 99 -0.22 -26.66 1.49
CA PHE A 99 1.15 -27.13 1.72
C PHE A 99 1.50 -27.34 3.21
N SER A 100 0.53 -27.27 4.11
CA SER A 100 0.79 -27.50 5.53
C SER A 100 1.25 -28.94 5.75
N VAL A 101 2.44 -29.10 6.33
CA VAL A 101 3.14 -30.38 6.52
C VAL A 101 2.30 -31.40 7.30
N ASP A 102 1.43 -30.93 8.19
CA ASP A 102 0.48 -31.76 8.94
C ASP A 102 -0.43 -32.63 8.04
N ARG A 103 -0.70 -32.19 6.80
CA ARG A 103 -1.55 -32.89 5.84
C ARG A 103 -0.79 -33.68 4.78
N ILE A 104 0.54 -33.58 4.77
CA ILE A 104 1.38 -34.35 3.88
C ILE A 104 1.57 -35.71 4.53
N ASP A 105 0.73 -36.66 4.14
CA ASP A 105 0.94 -38.05 4.48
C ASP A 105 2.29 -38.45 3.83
N THR A 106 3.35 -38.61 4.63
CA THR A 106 4.67 -39.04 4.17
C THR A 106 4.89 -40.55 4.36
N LYS A 107 3.83 -41.30 4.73
CA LYS A 107 3.92 -42.72 5.10
C LYS A 107 4.40 -43.60 3.93
N TRP A 108 4.27 -43.14 2.70
CA TRP A 108 4.75 -43.81 1.49
C TRP A 108 6.22 -43.50 1.12
N PHE A 109 6.90 -42.63 1.87
CA PHE A 109 8.34 -42.34 1.72
C PHE A 109 9.20 -42.96 2.85
N ALA A 110 8.59 -43.76 3.74
CA ALA A 110 9.26 -44.50 4.82
C ALA A 110 9.41 -45.98 4.48
#